data_AF-X6FBI2-F1
#
_entry.id   AF-X6FBI2-F1
#
_cell.length_a   1.000
_cell.length_b   1.000
_cell.length_c   1.000
_cell.angle_alpha   90.00
_cell.angle_beta   90.00
_cell.angle_gamma   90.00
#
_symmetry.space_group_name_H-M   'P 1'
#
loop_
_entity.id
_entity.type
_entity.pdbx_description
1 polymer ?
#
loop_
_entity_poly.entity_id
_entity_poly.type
_entity_poly.pdbx_seq_one_letter_code
_entity_poly.pdbx_strand_id
1 'polypeptide(L)' 'MMTRNKLEKGERLAAEVRRQFGAEAVTRFLRTLPAFRIEPDIPDRFEQLLEHLDRVENGDAGWRRQ' A
#
# COMPACT_ATOMS: atom_id res chain seq x y z
N MET A 1 -29.36 -7.67 -19.16
CA MET A 1 -28.20 -8.24 -19.88
C MET A 1 -27.05 -7.24 -20.09
N MET A 2 -27.31 -5.93 -20.22
CA MET A 2 -26.28 -4.89 -20.50
C MET A 2 -25.29 -4.60 -19.35
N THR A 3 -25.66 -4.84 -18.09
CA THR A 3 -24.84 -4.50 -16.92
C THR A 3 -23.68 -5.48 -16.70
N ARG A 4 -23.87 -6.77 -16.97
CA ARG A 4 -22.83 -7.80 -16.87
C ARG A 4 -21.68 -7.56 -17.85
N ASN A 5 -21.98 -7.16 -19.09
CA ASN A 5 -20.96 -6.89 -20.09
C ASN A 5 -20.08 -5.66 -19.77
N LYS A 6 -20.64 -4.66 -19.09
CA LYS A 6 -19.86 -3.50 -18.59
C LYS A 6 -18.92 -3.92 -17.45
N LEU A 7 -19.39 -4.81 -16.57
CA LEU A 7 -18.59 -5.35 -15.47
C LEU A 7 -17.39 -6.16 -16.00
N GLU A 8 -17.64 -7.10 -16.92
CA GLU A 8 -16.60 -7.92 -17.56
C GLU A 8 -15.55 -7.07 -18.31
N LYS A 9 -15.99 -6.01 -19.00
CA LYS A 9 -15.09 -5.06 -19.65
C LYS A 9 -14.25 -4.28 -18.64
N GLY A 10 -14.84 -3.89 -17.52
CA GLY A 10 -14.14 -3.22 -16.42
C GLY A 10 -13.09 -4.10 -15.77
N GLU A 11 -13.42 -5.36 -15.50
CA GLU A 11 -12.49 -6.34 -14.93
C GLU A 11 -11.33 -6.65 -15.87
N ARG A 12 -11.61 -6.82 -17.17
CA ARG A 12 -10.59 -7.03 -18.18
C ARG A 12 -9.66 -5.83 -18.33
N LEU A 13 -10.20 -4.62 -18.28
CA LEU A 13 -9.41 -3.39 -18.28
C LEU A 13 -8.53 -3.29 -17.03
N ALA A 14 -9.10 -3.55 -15.84
CA ALA A 14 -8.34 -3.51 -14.60
C ALA A 14 -7.21 -4.56 -14.59
N ALA A 15 -7.45 -5.74 -15.17
CA ALA A 15 -6.43 -6.77 -15.33
C ALA A 15 -5.32 -6.34 -16.30
N GLU A 16 -5.68 -5.70 -17.41
CA GLU A 16 -4.71 -5.14 -18.36
C GLU A 16 -3.87 -4.03 -17.73
N VAL A 17 -4.50 -3.10 -17.01
CA VAL A 17 -3.81 -2.04 -16.28
C VAL A 17 -2.82 -2.64 -15.28
N ARG A 18 -3.25 -3.59 -14.45
CA ARG A 18 -2.33 -4.29 -13.52
C ARG A 18 -1.18 -4.97 -14.24
N ARG A 19 -1.43 -5.60 -15.41
CA ARG A 19 -0.38 -6.24 -16.21
C ARG A 19 0.65 -5.24 -16.75
N GLN A 20 0.19 -4.08 -17.24
CA GLN A 20 1.07 -3.05 -17.78
C GLN A 20 1.89 -2.36 -16.69
N PHE A 21 1.28 -2.04 -15.55
CA PHE A 21 1.98 -1.43 -14.42
C PHE A 21 2.93 -2.41 -13.73
N GLY A 22 2.57 -3.70 -13.69
CA GLY A 22 3.43 -4.78 -13.19
C GLY A 22 4.53 -5.22 -14.17
N ALA A 23 4.57 -4.67 -15.39
CA ALA A 23 5.66 -4.95 -16.31
C ALA A 23 6.98 -4.40 -15.74
N GLU A 24 8.05 -5.17 -15.85
CA GLU A 24 9.34 -4.84 -15.25
C GLU A 24 9.90 -3.49 -15.77
N ALA A 25 9.64 -3.17 -17.04
CA ALA A 25 10.02 -1.88 -17.63
C ALA A 25 9.30 -0.70 -16.93
N VAL A 26 8.00 -0.83 -16.67
CA VAL A 26 7.22 0.21 -15.99
C VAL A 26 7.62 0.29 -14.51
N THR A 27 7.84 -0.85 -13.86
CA THR A 27 8.32 -0.88 -12.47
C THR A 27 9.69 -0.21 -12.32
N ARG A 28 10.63 -0.50 -13.24
CA ARG A 28 11.95 0.14 -13.28
C ARG A 28 11.84 1.64 -13.52
N PHE A 29 10.97 2.07 -14.42
CA PHE A 29 10.70 3.49 -14.67
C PHE A 29 10.11 4.19 -13.44
N LEU A 30 9.08 3.62 -12.81
CA LEU A 30 8.47 4.18 -11.60
C LEU A 30 9.50 4.34 -10.48
N ARG A 31 10.39 3.37 -10.25
CA ARG A 31 11.48 3.47 -9.25
C ARG A 31 12.45 4.64 -9.48
N THR A 32 12.52 5.19 -10.70
CA THR A 32 13.34 6.39 -10.97
C THR A 32 12.63 7.68 -10.56
N LEU A 33 11.29 7.66 -10.46
CA LEU A 33 10.49 8.84 -10.12
C LEU A 33 10.54 9.12 -8.62
N PRO A 34 10.73 10.38 -8.18
CA PRO A 34 10.85 10.73 -6.77
C PRO A 34 9.72 10.23 -5.88
N ALA A 35 8.47 10.28 -6.35
CA ALA A 35 7.29 9.86 -5.59
C ALA A 35 7.18 8.33 -5.38
N PHE A 36 7.95 7.53 -6.12
CA PHE A 36 7.93 6.06 -6.06
C PHE A 36 9.30 5.47 -5.75
N ARG A 37 10.26 6.33 -5.38
CA ARG A 37 11.53 5.86 -4.83
C ARG A 37 11.23 5.11 -3.55
N ILE A 38 11.85 3.94 -3.42
CA ILE A 38 11.86 3.20 -2.17
C ILE A 38 12.82 4.00 -1.27
N GLU A 39 12.26 4.76 -0.33
CA GLU A 39 13.06 5.35 0.73
C GLU A 39 13.64 4.19 1.56
N PRO A 40 14.98 4.10 1.69
CA PRO A 40 15.63 3.01 2.41
C PRO A 40 15.35 3.08 3.91
N ASP A 41 15.07 4.27 4.41
CA ASP A 41 14.74 4.55 5.80
C ASP A 41 13.23 4.81 5.93
N ILE A 42 12.67 4.45 7.09
CA ILE A 42 11.28 4.73 7.41
C ILE A 42 11.16 6.23 7.71
N PRO A 43 10.25 6.97 7.03
CA PRO A 43 9.99 8.36 7.40
C PRO A 43 9.65 8.52 8.88
N ASP A 44 10.19 9.55 9.53
CA ASP A 44 10.00 9.85 10.97
C ASP A 44 8.52 9.83 11.39
N ARG A 45 7.61 10.24 10.48
CA ARG A 45 6.15 10.20 10.72
C ARG A 45 5.67 8.77 10.99
N PHE A 46 6.15 7.79 10.25
CA PHE A 46 5.75 6.40 10.45
C PHE A 46 6.38 5.82 11.71
N GLU A 47 7.62 6.19 12.03
CA GLU A 47 8.26 5.81 13.29
C GLU A 47 7.46 6.33 14.49
N GLN A 48 7.06 7.60 14.48
CA GLN A 48 6.22 8.20 15.53
C GLN A 48 4.86 7.51 15.67
N LEU A 49 4.25 7.10 14.55
CA LEU A 49 2.97 6.36 14.58
C LEU A 49 3.14 4.96 15.16
N LEU A 50 4.23 4.27 14.84
CA LEU A 50 4.55 2.96 15.39
C LEU A 50 4.88 3.04 16.89
N GLU A 51 5.64 4.05 17.31
CA GLU A 51 5.91 4.31 18.72
C GLU A 51 4.61 4.62 19.50
N HIS A 52 3.71 5.39 18.89
CA HIS A 52 2.38 5.63 19.47
C HIS A 52 1.57 4.34 19.61
N LEU A 53 1.59 3.48 18.59
CA LEU A 53 0.89 2.20 18.61
C LEU A 53 1.44 1.27 19.70
N ASP A 54 2.76 1.15 19.79
CA ASP A 54 3.44 0.35 20.83
C ASP A 54 3.12 0.87 22.23
N ARG A 55 3.07 2.20 22.41
CA ARG A 55 2.69 2.83 23.68
C ARG A 55 1.24 2.53 24.08
N VAL A 56 0.31 2.50 23.13
CA VAL A 56 -1.09 2.14 23.38
C VAL A 56 -1.20 0.66 23.73
N GLU A 57 -0.52 -0.22 22.98
CA GLU A 57 -0.52 -1.66 23.21
C GLU A 57 0.09 -2.04 24.57
N ASN A 58 1.23 -1.43 24.91
CA ASN A 58 1.91 -1.65 26.19
C ASN A 58 1.26 -0.89 27.36
N GLY A 59 0.57 0.22 27.09
CA GLY A 59 -0.23 0.95 28.07
C GLY A 59 -1.44 0.14 28.54
N ASP A 60 -2.16 -0.52 27.63
CA ASP A 60 -3.28 -1.42 27.96
C ASP A 60 -2.81 -2.72 28.63
N ALA A 61 -1.58 -3.18 28.34
CA ALA A 61 -0.99 -4.34 29.03
C ALA A 61 -0.71 -4.09 30.53
N GLY A 62 -0.65 -2.82 30.96
CA GLY A 62 -0.55 -2.43 32.38
C GLY A 62 -1.88 -2.48 33.14
N TRP A 63 -3.02 -2.34 32.46
CA TRP A 63 -4.35 -2.36 33.08
C TRP A 63 -4.92 -3.77 33.25
N ARG A 64 -4.44 -4.77 32.48
CA ARG A 64 -4.88 -6.17 32.59
C ARG A 64 -4.13 -7.01 33.64
N ARG A 65 -3.21 -6.40 34.39
CA ARG A 65 -2.53 -7.01 35.56
C ARG A 65 -2.77 -6.18 36.82
N GLN A 66 -4.03 -5.97 37.19
CA GLN A 66 -4.45 -5.62 38.55
C GLN A 66 -5.73 -6.39 38.89
#